data_AF-A0A838JVI8-F1
#
_entry.id   AF-A0A838JVI8-F1
#
_cell.length_a   1.000
_cell.length_b   1.000
_cell.length_c   1.000
_cell.angle_alpha   90.00
_cell.angle_beta   90.00
_cell.angle_gamma   90.00
#
_symmetry.space_group_name_H-M   'P 1'
#
loop_
_entity.id
_entity.type
_entity.pdbx_description
1 polymer ?
#
loop_
_entity_poly.entity_id
_entity_poly.type
_entity_poly.pdbx_seq_one_letter_code
_entity_poly.pdbx_strand_id
1 'polypeptide(L)' 'MRVRCRRAGVTILSAIDCLIARVAIEQGQVLLHDDRDFEKMAAVVPDLALA' A
#
# COMPACT_ATOMS: atom_id res chain seq x y z
N MET A 1 -0.62 4.37 6.64
CA MET A 1 -0.96 4.19 5.22
C MET A 1 -1.97 5.22 4.74
N ARG A 2 -3.27 5.07 5.03
CA ARG A 2 -4.38 5.89 4.47
C ARG A 2 -4.20 7.41 4.50
N VAL A 3 -3.71 7.99 5.60
CA VAL A 3 -3.48 9.45 5.72
C VAL A 3 -2.37 9.93 4.78
N ARG A 4 -1.29 9.15 4.61
CA ARG A 4 -0.19 9.48 3.67
C ARG A 4 -0.71 9.48 2.24
N CYS A 5 -1.45 8.45 1.84
CA CYS A 5 -2.05 8.36 0.51
C CYS A 5 -3.01 9.53 0.24
N ARG A 6 -3.91 9.87 1.18
CA ARG A 6 -4.81 11.03 1.02
C ARG A 6 -4.08 12.35 0.86
N ARG A 7 -3.01 12.57 1.63
CA ARG A 7 -2.18 13.78 1.50
C ARG A 7 -1.50 13.90 0.13
N ALA A 8 -1.25 12.77 -0.53
CA ALA A 8 -0.73 12.71 -1.89
C ALA A 8 -1.83 12.67 -2.98
N GLY A 9 -3.10 12.88 -2.63
CA GLY A 9 -4.22 12.82 -3.57
C GLY A 9 -4.64 11.39 -3.97
N VAL A 10 -4.06 10.36 -3.36
CA VAL A 10 -4.40 8.95 -3.62
C VAL A 10 -5.48 8.50 -2.65
N THR A 11 -6.65 8.14 -3.19
CA THR A 11 -7.73 7.54 -2.42
C THR A 11 -7.62 6.02 -2.45
N ILE A 12 -7.38 5.41 -1.30
CA ILE A 12 -7.46 3.96 -1.10
C ILE A 12 -8.83 3.64 -0.50
N LEU A 13 -9.57 2.77 -1.17
CA LEU A 13 -10.98 2.49 -0.87
C LEU A 13 -11.14 1.51 0.30
N SER A 14 -10.17 0.62 0.49
CA SER A 14 -10.24 -0.49 1.44
C SER A 14 -9.31 -0.29 2.65
N ALA A 15 -9.89 -0.42 3.85
CA ALA A 15 -9.09 -0.46 5.07
C ALA A 15 -8.29 -1.77 5.19
N ILE A 16 -8.76 -2.85 4.55
CA ILE A 16 -8.11 -4.16 4.52
C ILE A 16 -6.82 -4.07 3.70
N ASP A 17 -6.82 -3.38 2.57
CA ASP A 17 -5.62 -3.25 1.72
C ASP A 17 -4.52 -2.46 2.44
N CYS A 18 -4.93 -1.44 3.22
CA CYS A 18 -4.01 -0.73 4.11
C CYS A 18 -3.39 -1.65 5.18
N LEU A 19 -4.15 -2.63 5.69
CA LEU A 19 -3.67 -3.61 6.66
C LEU A 19 -2.73 -4.62 6.01
N ILE A 20 -3.10 -5.19 4.86
CA ILE A 20 -2.27 -6.12 4.08
C ILE A 20 -0.92 -5.48 3.75
N ALA A 21 -0.94 -4.27 3.18
CA ALA A 21 0.27 -3.52 2.87
C ALA A 21 1.10 -3.24 4.12
N ARG A 22 0.45 -2.96 5.27
CA ARG A 22 1.19 -2.73 6.52
C ARG A 22 1.88 -3.98 7.03
N VAL A 23 1.22 -5.13 6.97
CA VAL A 23 1.80 -6.42 7.37
C VAL A 23 2.98 -6.78 6.47
N ALA A 24 2.86 -6.60 5.15
CA ALA A 24 3.96 -6.84 4.21
C ALA A 24 5.21 -5.99 4.56
N ILE A 25 5.02 -4.69 4.82
CA ILE A 25 6.09 -3.78 5.26
C ILE A 25 6.72 -4.25 6.58
N GLU A 26 5.90 -4.59 7.58
CA GLU A 26 6.39 -4.98 8.91
C GLU A 26 7.16 -6.30 8.91
N GLN A 27 6.81 -7.22 8.00
CA GLN A 27 7.50 -8.49 7.83
C GLN A 27 8.66 -8.41 6.80
N GLY A 28 8.87 -7.25 6.19
CA GLY A 28 9.87 -7.06 5.13
C GLY A 28 9.66 -7.98 3.92
N GLN A 29 8.41 -8.36 3.65
CA GLN A 29 8.04 -9.24 2.54
C GLN A 29 7.55 -8.44 1.34
N VAL A 30 7.74 -9.01 0.16
CA VAL A 30 7.19 -8.45 -1.08
C VAL A 30 5.71 -8.84 -1.19
N LEU A 31 4.86 -7.90 -1.59
CA LEU A 31 3.43 -8.14 -1.76
C LEU A 31 3.11 -8.51 -3.21
N LEU A 32 2.74 -9.76 -3.46
CA LEU A 32 2.15 -10.20 -4.71
C LEU A 32 0.69 -9.73 -4.78
N HIS A 33 0.30 -9.07 -5.88
CA HIS A 33 -1.05 -8.56 -6.05
C HIS A 33 -1.48 -8.51 -7.53
N ASP A 34 -2.78 -8.34 -7.75
CA ASP A 34 -3.40 -7.96 -9.03
C ASP A 34 -4.34 -6.75 -8.87
N ASP A 35 -4.18 -6.00 -7.76
CA ASP A 35 -4.96 -4.81 -7.46
C ASP A 35 -4.15 -3.53 -7.62
N ARG A 36 -4.63 -2.62 -8.47
CA ARG A 36 -3.99 -1.35 -8.81
C ARG A 36 -3.91 -0.40 -7.62
N ASP A 37 -4.70 -0.59 -6.58
CA ASP A 37 -4.60 0.23 -5.38
C ASP A 37 -3.27 0.00 -4.64
N PHE A 38 -2.66 -1.19 -4.73
CA PHE A 38 -1.30 -1.42 -4.21
C PHE A 38 -0.23 -0.68 -5.01
N GLU A 39 -0.35 -0.59 -6.34
CA GLU A 39 0.55 0.20 -7.18
C GLU A 39 0.50 1.69 -6.78
N LYS A 40 -0.70 2.23 -6.63
CA LYS A 40 -0.90 3.63 -6.18
C LYS A 40 -0.38 3.84 -4.75
N MET A 41 -0.51 2.85 -3.87
CA MET A 41 0.05 2.93 -2.51
C MET A 41 1.58 2.94 -2.53
N ALA A 42 2.21 2.06 -3.32
CA ALA A 42 3.67 1.97 -3.41
C ALA A 42 4.30 3.26 -3.96
N ALA A 43 3.61 3.97 -4.87
CA ALA A 43 4.05 5.28 -5.35
C ALA A 43 4.15 6.35 -4.23
N VAL A 44 3.40 6.19 -3.13
CA VAL A 44 3.38 7.14 -1.99
C VAL A 44 4.09 6.58 -0.75
N VAL A 45 4.23 5.27 -0.65
CA VAL A 45 4.84 4.58 0.49
C VAL A 45 6.01 3.75 0.00
N PRO A 46 7.23 4.31 0.05
CA PRO A 46 8.44 3.69 -0.49
C PRO A 46 8.79 2.34 0.13
N ASP A 47 8.35 2.11 1.37
CA ASP A 47 8.61 0.87 2.10
C ASP A 47 7.78 -0.33 1.57
N LEU A 48 6.74 -0.08 0.76
CA LEU A 48 5.90 -1.13 0.20
C LEU A 48 6.53 -1.68 -1.09
N ALA A 49 7.13 -2.87 -0.99
CA ALA A 49 7.65 -3.59 -2.14
C ALA A 49 6.57 -4.47 -2.80
N LEU A 50 6.52 -4.44 -4.14
CA LEU A 50 5.56 -5.19 -4.96
C LEU A 50 6.31 -6.21 -5.83
N ALA A 51 5.67 -7.37 -6.09
CA ALA A 51 6.19 -8.45 -6.95
C ALA A 51 5.53 -8.43 -8.32
#